data_AF-A0A968K7Z5-F1
#
_entry.id   AF-A0A968K7Z5-F1
#
_cell.length_a   1.000
_cell.length_b   1.000
_cell.length_c   1.000
_cell.angle_alpha   90.00
_cell.angle_beta   90.00
_cell.angle_gamma   90.00
#
_symmetry.space_group_name_H-M   'P 1'
#
loop_
_entity.id
_entity.type
_entity.pdbx_description
1 polymer ?
#
loop_
_entity_poly.entity_id
_entity_poly.type
_entity_poly.pdbx_seq_one_letter_code
_entity_poly.pdbx_strand_id
1 'polypeptide(L)'
;AIAAAEVYAANEIKVFIFEDFRSTPELSFAIRYLKATSGDMFSASHNLPTDNGKKVYDEYGGQLIPPYDQILVDEVTENVKEIKTMPFSEA
;
A
#
# COMPACT_ATOMS: atom_id res chain seq x y z
N ALA A 1 -0.67 7.35 -2.74
CA ALA A 1 0.70 7.30 -2.18
C ALA A 1 0.82 8.20 -0.95
N ILE A 2 0.75 9.53 -1.08
CA ILE A 2 0.91 10.48 0.04
C ILE A 2 0.02 10.13 1.24
N ALA A 3 -1.31 10.02 1.05
CA ALA A 3 -2.22 9.68 2.14
C ALA A 3 -1.91 8.35 2.84
N ALA A 4 -1.38 7.36 2.10
CA ALA A 4 -0.97 6.09 2.72
C ALA A 4 0.30 6.25 3.55
N ALA A 5 1.27 7.04 3.05
CA ALA A 5 2.49 7.32 3.80
C ALA A 5 2.21 8.10 5.09
N GLU A 6 1.32 9.08 5.06
CA GLU A 6 0.87 9.82 6.24
C GLU A 6 0.24 8.92 7.32
N VAL A 7 -0.53 7.90 6.91
CA VAL A 7 -1.09 6.89 7.83
C VAL A 7 0.00 5.97 8.38
N TYR A 8 0.84 5.43 7.50
CA TYR A 8 1.88 4.47 7.91
C TYR A 8 2.92 5.12 8.83
N ALA A 9 3.40 6.31 8.50
CA ALA A 9 4.36 7.04 9.32
C ALA A 9 3.76 7.44 10.68
N ALA A 10 2.49 7.85 10.73
CA ALA A 10 1.81 8.14 11.99
C ALA A 10 1.69 6.91 12.90
N ASN A 11 1.76 5.71 12.34
CA ASN A 11 1.79 4.42 13.05
C ASN A 11 3.22 3.85 13.17
N GLU A 12 4.25 4.69 13.04
CA GLU A 12 5.67 4.34 13.24
C GLU A 12 6.20 3.28 12.25
N ILE A 13 5.53 3.15 11.09
CA ILE A 13 5.98 2.27 10.00
C ILE A 13 6.91 3.06 9.09
N LYS A 14 8.11 2.53 8.84
CA LYS A 14 9.05 3.12 7.88
C LYS A 14 8.51 2.98 6.46
N VAL A 15 8.36 4.10 5.75
CA VAL A 15 7.82 4.15 4.39
C VAL A 15 8.92 4.49 3.38
N PHE A 16 8.85 3.85 2.21
CA PHE A 16 9.60 4.25 1.02
C PHE A 16 8.60 4.67 -0.06
N ILE A 17 8.80 5.84 -0.66
CA ILE A 17 7.98 6.36 -1.76
C ILE A 17 8.84 6.48 -3.01
N PHE A 18 8.30 6.02 -4.14
CA PHE A 18 8.87 6.33 -5.45
C PHE A 18 8.57 7.79 -5.83
N GLU A 19 9.56 8.47 -6.42
CA GLU A 19 9.42 9.86 -6.84
C GLU A 19 8.40 10.07 -7.97
N ASP A 20 8.14 9.02 -8.77
CA ASP A 20 7.23 9.05 -9.91
C ASP A 20 6.63 7.66 -10.17
N PHE A 21 5.78 7.54 -11.18
CA PHE A 21 5.13 6.30 -11.60
C PHE A 21 6.13 5.17 -11.82
N ARG A 22 5.82 4.00 -11.29
CA ARG A 22 6.59 2.77 -11.48
C ARG A 22 5.70 1.59 -11.82
N SER A 23 6.32 0.60 -12.46
CA SER A 23 5.64 -0.62 -12.87
C SER A 23 5.44 -1.58 -11.70
N THR A 24 4.44 -2.45 -11.78
CA THR A 24 4.20 -3.50 -10.78
C THR A 24 5.41 -4.42 -10.53
N PRO A 25 6.15 -4.88 -11.55
CA PRO A 25 7.34 -5.68 -11.32
C PRO A 25 8.42 -4.95 -10.51
N GLU A 26 8.54 -3.63 -10.67
CA GLU A 26 9.52 -2.83 -9.93
C GLU A 26 9.14 -2.70 -8.45
N LEU A 27 7.84 -2.54 -8.13
CA LEU A 27 7.37 -2.61 -6.75
C LEU A 27 7.70 -3.99 -6.12
N SER A 28 7.39 -5.07 -6.83
CA SER A 28 7.68 -6.44 -6.37
C SER A 28 9.17 -6.65 -6.08
N PHE A 29 10.04 -6.17 -6.99
CA PHE A 29 11.48 -6.17 -6.79
C PHE A 29 11.90 -5.33 -5.57
N ALA A 30 11.40 -4.10 -5.46
CA ALA A 30 11.77 -3.17 -4.40
C ALA A 30 11.39 -3.68 -3.01
N ILE A 31 10.22 -4.30 -2.84
CA ILE A 31 9.81 -4.93 -1.57
C ILE A 31 10.88 -5.92 -1.10
N ARG A 32 11.26 -6.86 -1.97
CA ARG A 32 12.24 -7.90 -1.67
C ARG A 32 13.64 -7.34 -1.47
N TYR A 33 14.02 -6.36 -2.28
CA TYR A 33 15.32 -5.70 -2.23
C TYR A 33 15.52 -4.90 -0.94
N LEU A 34 14.52 -4.12 -0.54
CA LEU A 34 14.52 -3.31 0.67
C LEU A 34 14.17 -4.11 1.93
N LYS A 35 13.75 -5.38 1.77
CA LYS A 35 13.21 -6.24 2.84
C LYS A 35 12.02 -5.57 3.55
N ALA A 36 11.16 -4.92 2.78
CA ALA A 36 9.94 -4.32 3.30
C ALA A 36 8.92 -5.42 3.63
N THR A 37 8.09 -5.17 4.64
CA THR A 37 7.02 -6.11 5.04
C THR A 37 5.88 -6.15 4.02
N SER A 38 5.66 -5.07 3.27
CA SER A 38 4.56 -4.94 2.32
C SER A 38 4.84 -3.81 1.32
N GLY A 39 4.06 -3.74 0.24
CA GLY A 39 4.02 -2.60 -0.65
C GLY A 39 2.65 -2.37 -1.27
N ASP A 40 2.40 -1.12 -1.66
CA ASP A 40 1.14 -0.68 -2.24
C ASP A 40 1.33 -0.21 -3.68
N MET A 41 0.49 -0.72 -4.59
CA MET A 41 0.35 -0.18 -5.95
C MET A 41 -0.95 0.60 -6.07
N PHE A 42 -0.85 1.88 -6.41
CA PHE A 42 -2.00 2.74 -6.71
C PHE A 42 -2.18 2.83 -8.22
N SER A 43 -3.10 2.04 -8.77
CA SER A 43 -3.37 2.00 -10.21
C SER A 43 -4.75 1.41 -10.49
N ALA A 44 -5.48 2.05 -11.40
CA ALA A 44 -6.71 1.53 -11.98
C ALA A 44 -6.44 0.47 -13.07
N SER A 45 -5.18 0.16 -13.37
CA SER A 45 -4.76 -0.77 -14.43
C SER A 45 -5.34 -0.41 -15.80
N HIS A 46 -6.41 -1.08 -16.22
CA HIS A 46 -7.09 -0.86 -17.50
C HIS A 46 -8.51 -0.30 -17.33
N ASN A 47 -8.89 0.08 -16.11
CA ASN A 47 -10.19 0.66 -15.82
C ASN A 47 -10.27 2.11 -16.32
N LEU A 48 -11.45 2.72 -16.21
CA LEU A 48 -11.67 4.08 -16.66
C LEU A 48 -10.75 5.06 -15.91
N PRO A 49 -10.37 6.21 -16.50
CA PRO A 49 -9.54 7.20 -15.83
C PRO A 49 -10.13 7.77 -14.54
N THR A 50 -11.45 7.67 -14.38
CA THR A 50 -12.18 8.07 -13.17
C THR A 50 -12.03 7.07 -12.03
N ASP A 51 -11.61 5.85 -12.32
CA ASP A 51 -11.44 4.81 -11.34
C ASP A 51 -10.07 4.91 -10.69
N ASN A 52 -9.97 4.48 -9.44
CA ASN A 52 -8.72 4.31 -8.75
C ASN A 52 -8.71 2.95 -8.05
N GLY A 53 -7.53 2.41 -7.77
CA GLY A 53 -7.37 1.12 -7.15
C GLY A 53 -6.12 1.10 -6.28
N LYS A 54 -6.23 0.51 -5.10
CA LYS A 54 -5.10 0.13 -4.25
C LYS A 54 -4.96 -1.38 -4.32
N LYS A 55 -3.76 -1.86 -4.63
CA LYS A 55 -3.39 -3.29 -4.58
C LYS A 55 -2.28 -3.46 -3.54
N VAL A 56 -2.48 -4.38 -2.60
CA VAL A 56 -1.54 -4.66 -1.51
C VAL A 56 -0.71 -5.88 -1.83
N TYR A 57 0.59 -5.79 -1.58
CA TYR A 57 1.58 -6.83 -1.81
C TYR A 57 2.23 -7.26 -0.49
N ASP A 58 2.53 -8.55 -0.36
CA ASP A 58 3.18 -9.15 0.80
C ASP A 58 4.71 -8.97 0.76
N GLU A 59 5.40 -9.48 1.79
CA GLU A 59 6.87 -9.42 1.92
C GLU A 59 7.62 -10.19 0.82
N TYR A 60 6.95 -11.10 0.11
CA TYR A 60 7.53 -11.85 -1.01
C TYR A 60 7.42 -11.10 -2.34
N GLY A 61 6.74 -9.95 -2.34
CA GLY A 61 6.48 -9.12 -3.51
C GLY A 61 5.32 -9.62 -4.36
N GLY A 62 4.46 -10.49 -3.84
CA GLY A 62 3.24 -10.97 -4.48
C GLY A 62 2.03 -10.16 -4.05
N GLN A 63 1.04 -10.00 -4.93
CA GLN A 63 -0.24 -9.41 -4.52
C GLN A 63 -0.95 -10.36 -3.55
N LEU A 64 -1.66 -9.83 -2.54
CA LEU A 64 -2.50 -10.65 -1.67
C LEU A 64 -3.53 -11.43 -2.49
N ILE A 65 -3.67 -12.72 -2.17
CA ILE A 65 -4.61 -13.66 -2.77
C ILE A 65 -5.47 -14.31 -1.68
N PRO A 66 -6.56 -15.01 -2.03
CA PRO A 66 -7.37 -15.74 -1.07
C PRO A 66 -6.55 -16.70 -0.19
N PRO A 67 -6.81 -16.73 1.13
CA PRO A 67 -7.85 -16.00 1.86
C PRO A 67 -7.43 -14.60 2.39
N TYR A 68 -6.18 -14.20 2.18
CA TYR A 68 -5.58 -13.03 2.85
C TYR A 68 -6.13 -11.70 2.36
N ASP A 69 -6.54 -11.62 1.10
CA ASP A 69 -7.22 -10.46 0.54
C ASP A 69 -8.57 -10.20 1.23
N GLN A 70 -9.37 -11.24 1.48
CA GLN A 70 -10.64 -11.12 2.19
C GLN A 70 -10.43 -10.76 3.66
N ILE A 71 -9.45 -11.38 4.33
CA ILE A 71 -9.10 -11.05 5.72
C ILE A 71 -8.75 -9.57 5.86
N LEU A 72 -7.97 -9.01 4.91
CA LEU A 72 -7.66 -7.58 4.90
C LEU A 72 -8.92 -6.72 4.76
N VAL A 73 -9.84 -7.10 3.85
CA VAL A 73 -11.09 -6.37 3.65
C VAL A 73 -11.93 -6.39 4.91
N ASP A 74 -12.12 -7.57 5.51
CA ASP A 74 -12.93 -7.76 6.72
C ASP A 74 -12.36 -6.96 7.90
N GLU A 75 -11.03 -6.95 8.07
CA GLU A 75 -10.37 -6.15 9.11
C GLU A 75 -10.66 -4.65 8.93
N VAL A 76 -10.54 -4.15 7.69
CA VAL A 76 -10.78 -2.74 7.38
C VAL A 76 -12.24 -2.36 7.56
N THR A 77 -13.20 -3.22 7.20
CA THR A 77 -14.62 -2.89 7.24
C THR A 77 -15.25 -3.10 8.61
N GLU A 78 -14.74 -4.04 9.41
CA GLU A 78 -15.34 -4.41 10.70
C GLU A 78 -14.64 -3.79 11.91
N ASN A 79 -13.31 -3.63 11.85
CA ASN A 79 -12.51 -3.32 13.05
C ASN A 79 -11.88 -1.93 13.05
N VAL A 80 -11.64 -1.31 11.89
CA VAL A 80 -11.06 0.04 11.81
C VAL A 80 -12.08 1.11 12.20
N LYS A 81 -11.85 1.78 13.33
CA LYS A 81 -12.74 2.85 13.86
C LYS A 81 -12.16 4.25 13.73
N GLU A 82 -10.84 4.34 13.66
CA GLU A 82 -10.11 5.60 13.59
C GLU A 82 -8.90 5.41 12.68
N ILE A 83 -8.55 6.45 11.92
CA ILE A 83 -7.38 6.46 11.04
C ILE A 83 -6.43 7.54 11.55
N LYS A 84 -5.37 7.11 12.23
CA LYS A 84 -4.30 8.00 12.67
C LYS A 84 -3.51 8.48 11.45
N THR A 85 -3.29 9.79 11.36
CA THR A 85 -2.56 10.45 10.28
C THR A 85 -1.60 11.48 10.87
N MET A 86 -0.59 11.86 10.09
CA MET A 86 0.29 13.01 10.35
C MET A 86 0.56 13.74 9.04
N PRO A 87 0.93 15.04 9.06
CA PRO A 87 1.26 15.77 7.84
C PRO A 87 2.41 15.10 7.08
N PHE A 88 2.34 15.02 5.75
CA PHE A 88 3.39 14.40 4.93
C PHE A 88 4.78 15.01 5.15
N SER A 89 4.89 16.29 5.52
CA SER A 89 6.17 16.92 5.85
C SER A 89 6.82 16.38 7.12
N GLU A 90 6.07 15.67 7.94
CA GLU A 90 6.50 15.06 9.20
C GLU A 90 6.59 13.52 9.10
N ALA A 91 6.14 12.94 7.98
CA ALA A 91 6.14 11.51 7.68
C ALA A 91 7.50 11.04 7.14
#